data_AF-A0A815LIV9-F1
#
_entry.id   AF-A0A815LIV9-F1
#
_cell.length_a   1.000
_cell.length_b   1.000
_cell.length_c   1.000
_cell.angle_alpha   90.00
_cell.angle_beta   90.00
_cell.angle_gamma   90.00
#
_symmetry.space_group_name_H-M   'P 1'
#
loop_
_entity.id
_entity.type
_entity.pdbx_description
1 polymer ?
#
loop_
_entity_poly.entity_id
_entity_poly.type
_entity_poly.pdbx_seq_one_letter_code
_entity_poly.pdbx_strand_id
1 'polypeptide(L)'
;VDDLWKLFVDELTKQIKPCIYTYIIDDNTWRFSETGAGFFIDFASKHALLANASEHVCYAGEFHPRPKFGWENLTDEWELVFDNGSGTYAPNSNLLSNLKELFTFNFPGLNVLVYDHKDPHLKKSIEQLKLAQERYKNSFTTINQLLPPLQSFK
;
A
#
# COMPACT_ATOMS: atom_id res chain seq x y z
N VAL A 1 14.07 9.43 -3.10
CA VAL A 1 12.61 9.15 -3.15
C VAL A 1 12.21 8.47 -4.46
N ASP A 2 12.81 8.84 -5.59
CA ASP A 2 12.48 8.25 -6.90
C ASP A 2 12.62 6.73 -6.97
N ASP A 3 13.66 6.16 -6.35
CA ASP A 3 13.83 4.70 -6.30
C ASP A 3 12.75 3.99 -5.48
N LEU A 4 12.17 4.65 -4.48
CA LEU A 4 11.07 4.08 -3.68
C LEU A 4 9.82 3.91 -4.54
N TRP A 5 9.51 4.91 -5.37
CA TRP A 5 8.32 4.86 -6.23
C TRP A 5 8.35 3.71 -7.23
N LYS A 6 9.55 3.26 -7.65
CA LYS A 6 9.71 2.10 -8.54
C LYS A 6 9.13 0.81 -7.94
N LEU A 7 9.05 0.69 -6.62
CA LEU A 7 8.43 -0.48 -5.96
C LEU A 7 6.92 -0.57 -6.20
N PHE A 8 6.28 0.56 -6.52
CA PHE A 8 4.83 0.66 -6.70
C PHE A 8 4.42 0.80 -8.17
N VAL A 9 5.38 1.00 -9.08
CA VAL A 9 5.12 1.11 -10.51
C VAL A 9 4.91 -0.28 -11.11
N ASP A 10 3.84 -0.43 -11.88
CA ASP A 10 3.62 -1.60 -12.71
C ASP A 10 4.51 -1.58 -13.94
N GLU A 11 5.21 -2.69 -14.18
CA GLU A 11 6.17 -2.78 -15.27
C GLU A 11 5.54 -2.71 -16.67
N LEU A 12 4.29 -3.15 -16.82
CA LEU A 12 3.61 -3.19 -18.11
C LEU A 12 2.97 -1.84 -18.43
N THR A 13 2.24 -1.26 -17.48
CA THR A 13 1.53 0.01 -17.69
C THR A 13 2.39 1.24 -17.44
N LYS A 14 3.54 1.09 -16.76
CA LYS A 14 4.41 2.18 -16.28
C LYS A 14 3.69 3.17 -15.34
N GLN A 15 2.54 2.77 -14.78
CA GLN A 15 1.77 3.57 -13.83
C GLN A 15 1.93 3.01 -12.42
N ILE A 16 1.75 3.86 -11.40
CA ILE A 16 1.68 3.39 -10.02
C ILE A 16 0.41 2.54 -9.84
N LYS A 17 0.59 1.35 -9.28
CA LYS A 17 -0.50 0.40 -9.01
C LYS A 17 -1.43 0.97 -7.95
N PRO A 18 -2.76 1.02 -8.20
CA PRO A 18 -3.72 1.29 -7.15
C PRO A 18 -3.83 0.04 -6.26
N CYS A 19 -2.96 -0.09 -5.26
CA CYS A 19 -2.90 -1.30 -4.43
C CYS A 19 -2.80 -0.99 -2.93
N ILE A 20 -3.34 -1.89 -2.11
CA ILE A 20 -3.18 -1.88 -0.66
C ILE A 20 -2.02 -2.81 -0.32
N TYR A 21 -1.18 -2.39 0.62
CA TYR A 21 -0.07 -3.15 1.15
C TYR A 21 -0.25 -3.32 2.65
N THR A 22 -0.11 -4.56 3.13
CA THR A 22 0.06 -4.85 4.55
C THR A 22 1.52 -4.55 4.92
N TYR A 23 1.77 -3.82 6.00
CA TYR A 23 3.12 -3.48 6.44
C TYR A 23 3.36 -3.76 7.93
N ILE A 24 4.63 -3.97 8.24
CA ILE A 24 5.18 -3.91 9.60
C ILE A 24 6.49 -3.12 9.57
N ILE A 25 6.82 -2.51 10.69
CA ILE A 25 8.11 -1.87 10.98
C ILE A 25 8.60 -2.44 12.30
N ASP A 26 9.77 -3.06 12.28
CA ASP A 26 10.51 -3.41 13.51
C ASP A 26 11.66 -2.41 13.73
N ASP A 27 12.57 -2.73 14.64
CA ASP A 27 13.69 -1.83 14.99
C ASP A 27 14.59 -1.46 13.81
N ASN A 28 14.63 -2.28 12.75
CA ASN A 28 15.61 -2.15 11.67
C ASN A 28 15.01 -2.14 10.26
N THR A 29 13.80 -2.66 10.08
CA THR A 29 13.26 -2.95 8.76
C THR A 29 11.82 -2.49 8.61
N TRP A 30 11.54 -1.91 7.44
CA TRP A 30 10.18 -1.76 6.92
C TRP A 30 9.93 -2.89 5.94
N ARG A 31 8.99 -3.77 6.29
CA ARG A 31 8.59 -4.92 5.48
C ARG A 31 7.13 -4.75 5.07
N PHE A 32 6.81 -5.03 3.82
CA PHE A 32 5.45 -4.94 3.31
C PHE A 32 5.18 -5.95 2.20
N SER A 33 3.90 -6.29 2.02
CA SER A 33 3.43 -7.16 0.95
C SER A 33 2.11 -6.64 0.38
N GLU A 34 1.91 -6.79 -0.92
CA GLU A 34 0.64 -6.48 -1.58
C GLU A 34 -0.51 -7.33 -1.01
N THR A 35 -1.61 -6.66 -0.66
CA THR A 35 -2.82 -7.29 -0.14
C THR A 35 -3.66 -7.79 -1.31
N GLY A 36 -3.37 -9.01 -1.78
CA GLY A 36 -4.03 -9.61 -2.94
C GLY A 36 -5.50 -10.00 -2.73
N ALA A 37 -6.29 -9.92 -3.80
CA ALA A 37 -7.72 -10.28 -3.86
C ALA A 37 -8.01 -11.80 -3.91
N GLY A 38 -7.05 -12.67 -3.60
CA GLY A 38 -7.24 -14.11 -3.80
C GLY A 38 -6.24 -15.08 -3.15
N PHE A 39 -5.45 -14.69 -2.13
CA PHE A 39 -4.51 -15.63 -1.50
C PHE A 39 -4.59 -15.63 0.04
N PHE A 40 -4.97 -16.83 0.51
CA PHE A 40 -5.05 -17.47 1.83
C PHE A 40 -6.09 -17.03 2.87
N ILE A 41 -6.94 -18.03 3.14
CA ILE A 41 -7.91 -18.21 4.20
C ILE A 41 -7.23 -18.10 5.57
N ASP A 42 -7.97 -17.45 6.46
CA ASP A 42 -7.76 -17.21 7.89
C ASP A 42 -7.22 -18.41 8.67
N PHE A 43 -5.94 -18.37 9.04
CA PHE A 43 -5.51 -18.91 10.34
C PHE A 43 -4.30 -18.17 10.94
N ALA A 44 -3.60 -17.33 10.17
CA ALA A 44 -2.55 -16.43 10.66
C ALA A 44 -2.78 -15.01 10.12
N SER A 45 -2.73 -13.99 10.99
CA SER A 45 -2.80 -12.58 10.59
C SER A 45 -1.67 -12.29 9.58
N LYS A 46 -1.97 -11.63 8.45
CA LYS A 46 -0.96 -11.24 7.45
C LYS A 46 0.20 -10.50 8.10
N HIS A 47 -0.08 -9.64 9.08
CA HIS A 47 0.90 -8.96 9.90
C HIS A 47 1.77 -9.92 10.71
N ALA A 48 1.21 -10.99 11.28
CA ALA A 48 1.97 -12.00 12.01
C ALA A 48 2.93 -12.77 11.09
N LEU A 49 2.49 -13.13 9.88
CA LEU A 49 3.37 -13.72 8.88
C LEU A 49 4.51 -12.75 8.52
N LEU A 50 4.15 -11.49 8.26
CA LEU A 50 5.11 -10.45 7.89
C LEU A 50 6.09 -10.12 9.02
N ALA A 51 5.65 -10.20 10.27
CA ALA A 51 6.45 -10.04 11.47
C ALA A 51 7.26 -11.29 11.83
N ASN A 52 7.19 -12.37 11.05
CA ASN A 52 7.78 -13.67 11.38
C ASN A 52 7.37 -14.17 12.80
N ALA A 53 6.10 -13.97 13.15
CA ALA A 53 5.51 -14.25 14.46
C ALA A 53 6.23 -13.57 15.65
N SER A 54 6.93 -12.44 15.42
CA SER A 54 7.49 -11.64 16.51
C SER A 54 6.40 -11.16 17.47
N GLU A 55 6.69 -11.17 18.77
CA GLU A 55 5.79 -10.59 19.78
C GLU A 55 5.71 -9.06 19.67
N HIS A 56 6.74 -8.42 19.12
CA HIS A 56 6.87 -6.98 19.06
C HIS A 56 7.23 -6.48 17.65
N VAL A 57 6.55 -5.40 17.26
CA VAL A 57 6.87 -4.54 16.11
C VAL A 57 6.63 -3.10 16.54
N CYS A 58 7.35 -2.14 15.97
CA CYS A 58 7.19 -0.72 16.26
C CYS A 58 5.88 -0.18 15.67
N TYR A 59 5.58 -0.53 14.43
CA TYR A 59 4.36 -0.13 13.73
C TYR A 59 3.85 -1.25 12.84
N ALA A 60 2.53 -1.31 12.65
CA ALA A 60 1.90 -2.27 11.75
C ALA A 60 0.52 -1.76 11.32
N GLY A 61 0.15 -2.01 10.07
CA GLY A 61 -1.14 -1.61 9.53
C GLY A 61 -1.23 -1.90 8.03
N GLU A 62 -2.00 -1.10 7.33
CA GLU A 62 -2.05 -1.09 5.88
C GLU A 62 -1.63 0.29 5.35
N PHE A 63 -1.18 0.32 4.09
CA PHE A 63 -0.95 1.56 3.37
C PHE A 63 -1.23 1.41 1.88
N HIS A 64 -1.45 2.54 1.21
CA HIS A 64 -1.61 2.58 -0.25
C HIS A 64 -1.05 3.88 -0.84
N PRO A 65 -0.50 3.83 -2.07
CA PRO A 65 -0.20 5.03 -2.82
C PRO A 65 -1.49 5.65 -3.39
N ARG A 66 -1.52 6.98 -3.46
CA ARG A 66 -2.54 7.73 -4.21
C ARG A 66 -1.98 9.05 -4.74
N PRO A 67 -2.62 9.68 -5.73
CA PRO A 67 -2.32 11.06 -6.10
C PRO A 67 -2.48 11.97 -4.89
N LYS A 68 -1.61 12.98 -4.77
CA LYS A 68 -1.69 13.99 -3.72
C LYS A 68 -3.05 14.67 -3.77
N PHE A 69 -3.70 14.80 -2.60
CA PHE A 69 -5.10 15.27 -2.46
C PHE A 69 -6.19 14.29 -2.93
N GLY A 70 -5.83 13.03 -3.20
CA GLY A 70 -6.75 11.93 -3.50
C GLY A 70 -7.07 11.77 -4.98
N TRP A 71 -7.79 10.68 -5.30
CA TRP A 71 -8.06 10.26 -6.69
C TRP A 71 -9.03 11.17 -7.46
N GLU A 72 -9.73 12.07 -6.76
CA GLU A 72 -10.60 13.09 -7.35
C GLU A 72 -9.81 14.29 -7.92
N ASN A 73 -8.60 14.53 -7.40
CA ASN A 73 -7.73 15.62 -7.80
C ASN A 73 -6.44 15.04 -8.38
N LEU A 74 -6.50 14.61 -9.64
CA LEU A 74 -5.35 14.00 -10.31
C LEU A 74 -4.22 15.03 -10.45
N THR A 75 -3.14 14.77 -9.74
CA THR A 75 -1.87 15.50 -9.83
C THR A 75 -0.76 14.53 -10.18
N ASP A 76 0.35 15.04 -10.70
CA ASP A 76 1.56 14.23 -10.94
C ASP A 76 2.35 13.96 -9.64
N GLU A 77 1.94 14.59 -8.53
CA GLU A 77 2.50 14.33 -7.21
C GLU A 77 1.77 13.17 -6.53
N TRP A 78 2.53 12.30 -5.87
CA TRP A 78 2.00 11.13 -5.16
C TRP A 78 2.27 11.20 -3.65
N GLU A 79 1.43 10.51 -2.89
CA GLU A 79 1.55 10.35 -1.45
C GLU A 79 1.30 8.90 -1.02
N LEU A 80 1.93 8.48 0.06
CA LEU A 80 1.63 7.23 0.75
C LEU A 80 0.70 7.51 1.93
N VAL A 81 -0.41 6.80 1.99
CA VAL A 81 -1.39 6.89 3.08
C VAL A 81 -1.25 5.64 3.94
N PHE A 82 -0.87 5.81 5.20
CA PHE A 82 -0.70 4.73 6.18
C PHE A 82 -1.84 4.75 7.21
N ASP A 83 -2.15 3.57 7.74
CA ASP A 83 -2.98 3.39 8.92
C ASP A 83 -2.33 2.49 9.99
N ASN A 84 -3.02 2.33 11.12
CA ASN A 84 -2.66 1.45 12.23
C ASN A 84 -3.52 0.17 12.31
N GLY A 85 -4.24 -0.20 11.24
CA GLY A 85 -5.19 -1.30 11.20
C GLY A 85 -4.52 -2.68 11.07
N SER A 86 -3.87 -3.18 12.12
CA SER A 86 -3.14 -4.47 12.09
C SER A 86 -3.67 -5.56 13.04
N GLY A 87 -4.85 -5.34 13.62
CA GLY A 87 -5.43 -6.28 14.58
C GLY A 87 -4.59 -6.38 15.85
N THR A 88 -3.92 -7.52 16.05
CA THR A 88 -3.12 -7.80 17.27
C THR A 88 -1.95 -6.83 17.46
N TYR A 89 -1.43 -6.22 16.39
CA TYR A 89 -0.30 -5.29 16.44
C TYR A 89 -0.69 -3.81 16.37
N ALA A 90 -1.97 -3.46 16.45
CA ALA A 90 -2.45 -2.12 16.18
C ALA A 90 -1.81 -1.08 17.13
N PRO A 91 -0.89 -0.21 16.65
CA PRO A 91 -0.28 0.79 17.49
C PRO A 91 -1.31 1.85 17.91
N ASN A 92 -1.05 2.49 19.05
CA ASN A 92 -1.86 3.61 19.52
C ASN A 92 -1.86 4.74 18.46
N SER A 93 -3.03 5.29 18.15
CA SER A 93 -3.20 6.34 17.14
C SER A 93 -2.36 7.60 17.44
N ASN A 94 -2.06 7.87 18.71
CA ASN A 94 -1.18 8.97 19.12
C ASN A 94 0.26 8.82 18.59
N LEU A 95 0.68 7.64 18.15
CA LEU A 95 2.01 7.36 17.61
C LEU A 95 2.08 7.53 16.08
N LEU A 96 0.95 7.76 15.41
CA LEU A 96 0.92 7.91 13.95
C LEU A 96 1.70 9.14 13.48
N SER A 97 1.77 10.22 14.27
CA SER A 97 2.64 11.36 13.96
C SER A 97 4.11 10.95 13.85
N ASN A 98 4.56 10.08 14.74
CA ASN A 98 5.94 9.57 14.75
C ASN A 98 6.20 8.70 13.51
N LEU A 99 5.20 7.91 13.07
CA LEU A 99 5.30 7.16 11.81
C LEU A 99 5.51 8.09 10.62
N LYS A 100 4.75 9.19 10.55
CA LYS A 100 4.92 10.21 9.51
C LYS A 100 6.32 10.82 9.54
N GLU A 101 6.80 11.20 10.73
CA GLU A 101 8.14 11.76 10.90
C GLU A 101 9.22 10.76 10.50
N LEU A 102 9.09 9.49 10.88
CA LEU A 102 10.00 8.41 10.53
C LEU A 102 10.18 8.30 9.01
N PHE A 103 9.08 8.23 8.24
CA PHE A 103 9.17 8.15 6.79
C PHE A 103 9.69 9.44 6.16
N THR A 104 9.29 10.61 6.68
CA THR A 104 9.77 11.90 6.16
C THR A 104 11.28 12.06 6.38
N PHE A 105 11.79 11.57 7.51
CA PHE A 105 13.22 11.57 7.84
C PHE A 105 14.02 10.63 6.92
N ASN A 106 13.55 9.40 6.73
CA ASN A 106 14.24 8.40 5.89
C ASN A 106 14.11 8.67 4.39
N PHE A 107 13.02 9.31 3.97
CA PHE A 107 12.75 9.63 2.57
C PHE A 107 12.37 11.11 2.42
N PRO A 108 13.35 12.04 2.47
CA PRO A 108 13.09 13.46 2.26
C PRO A 108 12.36 13.71 0.94
N GLY A 109 11.26 14.48 0.99
CA GLY A 109 10.39 14.77 -0.15
C GLY A 109 9.26 13.77 -0.39
N LEU A 110 9.17 12.67 0.37
CA LEU A 110 8.03 11.76 0.33
C LEU A 110 6.82 12.41 1.03
N ASN A 111 5.70 12.54 0.31
CA ASN A 111 4.44 12.94 0.93
C ASN A 111 3.85 11.75 1.69
N VAL A 112 3.66 11.91 3.00
CA VAL A 112 3.12 10.88 3.88
C VAL A 112 1.91 11.41 4.63
N LEU A 113 0.82 10.65 4.57
CA LEU A 113 -0.37 10.83 5.38
C LEU A 113 -0.55 9.62 6.28
N VAL A 114 -1.09 9.89 7.46
CA VAL A 114 -1.37 8.88 8.47
C VAL A 114 -2.78 9.10 8.97
N TYR A 115 -3.53 8.02 9.12
CA TYR A 115 -4.89 8.03 9.65
C TYR A 115 -5.06 6.90 10.66
N ASP A 116 -5.93 7.11 11.64
CA ASP A 116 -6.42 5.97 12.42
C ASP A 116 -7.28 5.07 11.50
N HIS A 117 -7.25 3.75 11.70
CA HIS A 117 -8.02 2.80 10.91
C HIS A 117 -9.54 3.05 10.96
N LYS A 118 -10.04 3.80 11.95
CA LYS A 118 -11.45 4.20 12.08
C LYS A 118 -11.76 5.56 11.43
N ASP A 119 -10.75 6.29 10.96
CA ASP A 119 -10.90 7.63 10.42
C ASP A 119 -11.74 7.63 9.12
N PRO A 120 -12.77 8.51 9.01
CA PRO A 120 -13.60 8.59 7.81
C PRO A 120 -12.82 8.99 6.55
N HIS A 121 -11.74 9.78 6.65
CA HIS A 121 -10.90 10.16 5.53
C HIS A 121 -10.15 8.96 4.95
N LEU A 122 -9.69 8.04 5.79
CA LEU A 122 -9.10 6.78 5.35
C LEU A 122 -10.12 5.95 4.58
N LYS A 123 -11.33 5.78 5.11
CA LYS A 123 -12.41 5.04 4.44
C LYS A 123 -12.71 5.60 3.06
N LYS A 124 -12.87 6.93 2.95
CA LYS A 124 -13.06 7.61 1.65
C LYS A 124 -11.89 7.32 0.71
N SER A 125 -10.65 7.35 1.21
CA SER A 125 -9.48 7.06 0.38
C SER A 125 -9.46 5.63 -0.15
N ILE A 126 -9.84 4.66 0.67
CA ILE A 126 -9.89 3.23 0.30
C ILE A 126 -11.02 2.99 -0.72
N GLU A 127 -12.18 3.64 -0.55
CA GLU A 127 -13.27 3.57 -1.53
C GLU A 127 -12.84 4.08 -2.91
N GLN A 128 -12.15 5.23 -2.94
CA GLN A 128 -11.59 5.78 -4.18
C GLN A 128 -10.54 4.86 -4.80
N LEU A 129 -9.68 4.23 -3.97
CA LEU A 129 -8.69 3.26 -4.43
C LEU A 129 -9.35 2.05 -5.10
N LYS A 130 -10.46 1.53 -4.53
CA LYS A 130 -11.22 0.41 -5.13
C LYS A 130 -11.75 0.76 -6.52
N LEU A 131 -12.27 1.98 -6.70
CA LEU A 131 -12.69 2.46 -8.02
C LEU A 131 -11.51 2.57 -8.99
N ALA A 132 -10.34 3.02 -8.52
CA ALA A 132 -9.12 3.06 -9.32
C ALA A 132 -8.66 1.63 -9.71
N GLN A 133 -8.75 0.67 -8.81
CA GLN A 133 -8.46 -0.75 -9.07
C GLN A 133 -9.35 -1.35 -10.17
N GLU A 134 -10.64 -1.04 -10.16
CA GLU A 134 -11.57 -1.50 -11.20
C GLU A 134 -11.18 -0.94 -12.58
N ARG A 135 -10.91 0.37 -12.65
CA ARG A 135 -10.43 1.03 -13.89
C ARG A 135 -9.14 0.40 -14.38
N TYR A 136 -8.18 0.19 -13.47
CA TYR A 136 -6.89 -0.43 -13.76
C TYR A 136 -7.02 -1.85 -14.31
N LYS A 137 -7.85 -2.70 -13.68
CA LYS A 137 -8.12 -4.08 -14.15
C LYS A 137 -8.73 -4.11 -15.55
N ASN A 138 -9.63 -3.17 -15.85
CA ASN A 138 -10.23 -3.05 -17.18
C ASN A 138 -9.18 -2.69 -18.23
N SER A 139 -8.31 -1.71 -17.94
CA SER A 139 -7.19 -1.35 -18.82
C SER A 139 -6.24 -2.52 -19.06
N PHE A 140 -5.92 -3.30 -18.03
CA PHE A 140 -5.06 -4.48 -18.13
C PHE A 140 -5.66 -5.58 -19.01
N THR A 141 -6.97 -5.80 -18.88
CA THR A 141 -7.71 -6.76 -19.71
C THR A 141 -7.61 -6.38 -21.19
N THR A 142 -7.76 -5.10 -21.52
CA THR A 142 -7.58 -4.60 -22.89
C THR A 142 -6.15 -4.80 -23.39
N ILE A 143 -5.12 -4.53 -22.58
CA ILE A 143 -3.72 -4.76 -22.96
C ILE A 143 -3.46 -6.23 -23.27
N ASN A 144 -3.92 -7.15 -22.42
CA ASN A 144 -3.74 -8.59 -22.65
C ASN A 144 -4.47 -9.11 -23.89
N GLN A 145 -5.59 -8.48 -24.29
CA GLN A 145 -6.28 -8.81 -25.53
C GLN A 145 -5.52 -8.32 -26.78
N LEU A 146 -4.71 -7.26 -26.66
CA LEU A 146 -3.91 -6.70 -27.74
C LEU A 146 -2.57 -7.42 -27.91
N LEU A 147 -2.04 -8.00 -26.84
CA LEU A 147 -0.82 -8.81 -26.89
C LEU A 147 -1.14 -10.21 -27.43
N PRO A 148 -0.35 -10.74 -28.39
CA PRO A 148 -0.52 -12.12 -28.81
C PRO A 148 -0.33 -13.05 -27.59
N PRO A 149 -1.09 -14.15 -27.49
CA PRO A 149 -0.94 -15.10 -26.38
C PRO A 149 0.50 -15.58 -26.33
N LEU A 150 1.10 -15.56 -25.13
CA LEU A 150 2.45 -16.07 -24.88
C LEU A 150 2.52 -17.49 -25.43
N GLN A 151 3.28 -17.69 -26.52
CA GLN A 151 3.56 -19.02 -27.03
C GLN A 151 4.32 -19.76 -25.92
N SER A 152 3.77 -20.86 -25.44
CA SER A 152 4.49 -21.71 -24.50
C SER A 152 5.75 -22.21 -25.20
N PHE A 153 6.92 -21.79 -24.73
CA PHE A 153 8.16 -22.46 -25.10
C PHE A 153 8.08 -23.88 -24.53
N LYS A 154 8.05 -24.88 -25.43
CA LYS A 154 8.15 -26.30 -25.10
C LYS A 154 9.60 -26.68 -24.81
#